data_AF-A0AA48I072-F1
#
_entry.id   AF-A0AA48I072-F1
#
_cell.length_a   1.000
_cell.length_b   1.000
_cell.length_c   1.000
_cell.angle_alpha   90.00
_cell.angle_beta   90.00
_cell.angle_gamma   90.00
#
_symmetry.space_group_name_H-M   'P 1'
#
loop_
_entity.id
_entity.type
_entity.pdbx_description
1 polymer ?
#
loop_
_entity_poly.entity_id
_entity_poly.type
_entity_poly.pdbx_seq_one_letter_code
_entity_poly.pdbx_strand_id
1 'polypeptide(L)'
;MSAPSHPDVIILIASDGASHTFNARELRHWAPRLAGEHGYIRSLSDTTIEGTKTLEAFAALVSYGTLDSHHGTGLFALLAFLDKWAPLLVDVFSRLVLHAIWRRDHALQPQLAIALLATAGKTELVREVLFLASLELGIGEAGEALEVWESVPDKYRKAVEQASESVADLEGDARLEALPCAFDKFFKA
;
A
#
# COMPACT_ATOMS: atom_id res chain seq x y z
N MET A 1 28.49 -27.40 -24.47
CA MET A 1 28.39 -26.92 -23.08
C MET A 1 26.96 -26.48 -22.88
N SER A 2 26.16 -27.22 -22.12
CA SER A 2 24.79 -26.82 -21.81
C SER A 2 24.85 -25.59 -20.90
N ALA A 3 24.10 -24.54 -21.23
CA ALA A 3 23.98 -23.37 -20.36
C ALA A 3 23.53 -23.83 -18.97
N PRO A 4 24.05 -23.26 -17.87
CA PRO A 4 23.60 -23.61 -16.53
C PRO A 4 22.09 -23.37 -16.45
N SER A 5 21.34 -24.43 -16.12
CA SER A 5 19.89 -24.34 -15.92
C SER A 5 19.63 -23.35 -14.79
N HIS A 6 18.99 -22.23 -15.11
CA HIS A 6 18.56 -21.29 -14.09
C HIS A 6 17.63 -22.02 -13.10
N PRO A 7 17.73 -21.74 -11.79
CA PRO A 7 16.80 -22.29 -10.82
C PRO A 7 15.35 -21.94 -11.14
N ASP A 8 14.47 -22.90 -10.84
CA ASP A 8 13.02 -22.71 -10.84
C ASP A 8 12.50 -21.99 -9.59
N VAL A 9 13.30 -21.94 -8.51
CA VAL A 9 12.93 -21.33 -7.23
C VAL A 9 14.01 -20.41 -6.65
N ILE A 10 13.58 -19.39 -5.91
CA ILE A 10 14.43 -18.45 -5.18
C ILE A 10 13.89 -18.33 -3.75
N ILE A 11 14.77 -18.46 -2.75
CA ILE A 11 14.42 -18.31 -1.33
C ILE A 11 14.90 -16.95 -0.85
N LEU A 12 13.98 -16.14 -0.34
CA LEU A 12 14.32 -14.90 0.33
C LEU A 12 14.36 -15.14 1.84
N ILE A 13 15.39 -14.62 2.51
CA ILE A 13 15.57 -14.75 3.96
C ILE A 13 15.61 -13.35 4.56
N ALA A 14 14.66 -13.05 5.45
CA ALA A 14 14.60 -11.82 6.23
C ALA A 14 15.72 -11.77 7.29
N SER A 15 15.91 -10.59 7.88
CA SER A 15 16.95 -10.34 8.89
C SER A 15 16.75 -11.13 10.18
N ASP A 16 15.51 -11.48 10.52
CA ASP A 16 15.12 -12.30 11.66
C ASP A 16 15.21 -13.82 11.41
N GLY A 17 15.61 -14.22 10.19
CA GLY A 17 15.71 -15.61 9.78
C GLY A 17 14.43 -16.21 9.19
N ALA A 18 13.31 -15.47 9.13
CA ALA A 18 12.15 -15.90 8.38
C ALA A 18 12.52 -16.08 6.90
N SER A 19 11.94 -17.09 6.24
CA SER A 19 12.23 -17.34 4.84
C SER A 19 10.99 -17.72 4.05
N HIS A 20 10.98 -17.34 2.77
CA HIS A 20 9.90 -17.68 1.85
C HIS A 20 10.47 -18.10 0.51
N THR A 21 9.92 -19.17 -0.06
CA THR A 21 10.28 -19.71 -1.37
C THR A 21 9.39 -19.10 -2.45
N PHE A 22 9.97 -18.68 -3.55
CA PHE A 22 9.29 -18.05 -4.68
C PHE A 22 9.57 -18.83 -5.96
N ASN A 23 8.59 -18.85 -6.87
CA ASN A 23 8.87 -19.21 -8.24
C ASN A 23 9.83 -18.17 -8.86
N ALA A 24 10.94 -18.63 -9.44
CA ALA A 24 11.98 -17.74 -9.95
C ALA A 24 11.49 -16.87 -11.12
N ARG A 25 10.56 -17.37 -11.94
CA ARG A 25 9.99 -16.60 -13.04
C ARG A 25 9.14 -15.44 -12.54
N GLU A 26 8.28 -15.70 -11.56
CA GLU A 26 7.40 -14.68 -10.98
C GLU A 26 8.21 -13.63 -10.21
N LEU A 27 9.19 -14.07 -9.39
CA LEU A 27 10.02 -13.13 -8.65
C LEU A 27 10.89 -12.27 -9.58
N ARG A 28 11.42 -12.83 -10.69
CA ARG A 28 12.13 -12.04 -11.71
C ARG A 28 11.24 -11.04 -12.42
N HIS A 29 9.97 -11.39 -12.63
CA HIS A 29 9.00 -10.48 -13.25
C HIS A 29 8.67 -9.30 -12.32
N TRP A 30 8.31 -9.60 -11.07
CA TRP A 30 7.82 -8.59 -10.13
C TRP A 30 8.92 -7.83 -9.40
N ALA A 31 10.01 -8.52 -9.03
CA ALA A 31 11.09 -7.98 -8.22
C ALA A 31 12.48 -8.42 -8.76
N PRO A 32 12.86 -8.02 -9.99
CA PRO A 32 14.09 -8.47 -10.65
C PRO A 32 15.35 -8.18 -9.81
N ARG A 33 15.33 -7.06 -9.08
CA ARG A 33 16.43 -6.67 -8.18
C ARG A 33 16.65 -7.66 -7.05
N LEU A 34 15.61 -8.38 -6.60
CA LEU A 34 15.68 -9.41 -5.56
C LEU A 34 16.05 -10.78 -6.12
N ALA A 35 15.59 -11.11 -7.33
CA ALA A 35 15.85 -12.41 -7.91
C ALA A 35 17.34 -12.73 -8.14
N GLY A 36 18.18 -11.70 -8.36
CA GLY A 36 19.61 -11.87 -8.65
C GLY A 36 19.85 -12.56 -10.00
N GLU A 37 21.07 -12.51 -10.53
CA GLU A 37 21.39 -13.14 -11.82
C GLU A 37 21.51 -14.68 -11.69
N HIS A 38 22.05 -15.17 -10.57
CA HIS A 38 22.40 -16.58 -10.37
C HIS A 38 22.12 -17.13 -8.95
N GLY A 39 21.49 -16.34 -8.07
CA GLY A 39 21.31 -16.69 -6.66
C GLY A 39 20.02 -17.50 -6.40
N TYR A 40 20.15 -18.64 -5.71
CA TYR A 40 19.03 -19.46 -5.23
C TYR A 40 18.48 -18.98 -3.89
N ILE A 41 19.33 -18.32 -3.10
CA ILE A 41 19.02 -17.80 -1.78
C ILE A 41 19.51 -16.37 -1.73
N ARG A 42 18.66 -15.46 -1.22
CA ARG A 42 19.04 -14.08 -0.98
C ARG A 42 18.71 -13.66 0.43
N SER A 43 19.75 -13.30 1.18
CA SER A 43 19.59 -12.64 2.47
C SER A 43 19.24 -11.16 2.24
N LEU A 44 18.26 -10.69 2.98
CA LEU A 44 17.71 -9.34 2.89
C LEU A 44 18.18 -8.46 4.06
N SER A 45 19.41 -8.70 4.54
CA SER A 45 20.03 -8.01 5.69
C SER A 45 20.04 -6.48 5.58
N ASP A 46 20.11 -5.96 4.35
CA ASP A 46 20.21 -4.51 4.08
C ASP A 46 18.85 -3.87 3.76
N THR A 47 17.77 -4.63 3.92
CA THR A 47 16.41 -4.14 3.71
C THR A 47 15.71 -4.00 5.05
N THR A 48 15.01 -2.89 5.22
CA THR A 48 14.03 -2.65 6.29
C THR A 48 12.80 -3.54 6.13
N ILE A 49 12.97 -4.83 5.78
CA ILE A 49 11.95 -5.82 6.10
C ILE A 49 12.01 -5.94 7.61
N GLU A 50 11.19 -5.11 8.28
CA GLU A 50 10.95 -5.18 9.70
C GLU A 50 10.03 -6.38 9.96
N GLY A 51 10.61 -7.58 9.82
CA GLY A 51 10.04 -8.83 10.29
C GLY A 51 9.30 -9.69 9.27
N THR A 52 9.01 -10.92 9.71
CA THR A 52 8.24 -11.97 9.00
C THR A 52 7.03 -11.44 8.23
N LYS A 53 6.27 -10.50 8.82
CA LYS A 53 5.00 -10.01 8.26
C LYS A 53 5.15 -9.30 6.91
N THR A 54 6.17 -8.44 6.75
CA THR A 54 6.40 -7.75 5.47
C THR A 54 6.81 -8.73 4.38
N LEU A 55 7.61 -9.75 4.72
CA LEU A 55 8.01 -10.80 3.78
C LEU A 55 6.82 -11.69 3.40
N GLU A 56 5.96 -12.05 4.35
CA GLU A 56 4.72 -12.81 4.10
C GLU A 56 3.75 -12.05 3.20
N ALA A 57 3.50 -10.77 3.48
CA ALA A 57 2.61 -9.95 2.66
C ALA A 57 3.18 -9.73 1.25
N PHE A 58 4.49 -9.52 1.12
CA PHE A 58 5.15 -9.48 -0.19
C PHE A 58 5.01 -10.82 -0.93
N ALA A 59 5.19 -11.94 -0.24
CA ALA A 59 5.04 -13.26 -0.82
C ALA A 59 3.62 -13.53 -1.33
N ALA A 60 2.61 -13.12 -0.57
CA ALA A 60 1.22 -13.20 -0.98
C ALA A 60 0.94 -12.37 -2.24
N LEU A 61 1.49 -11.15 -2.33
CA LEU A 61 1.36 -10.30 -3.53
C LEU A 61 2.00 -10.94 -4.76
N VAL A 62 3.23 -11.45 -4.64
CA VAL A 62 3.96 -12.07 -5.77
C VAL A 62 3.27 -13.34 -6.25
N SER A 63 2.85 -14.19 -5.32
CA SER A 63 2.39 -15.56 -5.62
C SER A 63 0.90 -15.63 -5.95
N TYR A 64 0.09 -14.77 -5.33
CA TYR A 64 -1.37 -14.87 -5.37
C TYR A 64 -2.04 -13.55 -5.76
N GLY A 65 -1.31 -12.43 -5.81
CA GLY A 65 -1.88 -11.11 -6.07
C GLY A 65 -2.87 -10.67 -4.99
N THR A 66 -2.66 -11.11 -3.74
CA THR A 66 -3.53 -10.78 -2.60
C THR A 66 -2.81 -9.90 -1.58
N LEU A 67 -3.58 -9.12 -0.84
CA LEU A 67 -3.11 -8.29 0.26
C LEU A 67 -3.87 -8.70 1.53
N ASP A 68 -3.14 -8.93 2.62
CA ASP A 68 -3.73 -9.12 3.93
C ASP A 68 -3.84 -7.76 4.65
N SER A 69 -5.05 -7.21 4.68
CA SER A 69 -5.41 -5.92 5.28
C SER A 69 -5.21 -5.86 6.80
N HIS A 70 -5.11 -7.01 7.48
CA HIS A 70 -4.89 -7.08 8.93
C HIS A 70 -3.48 -6.60 9.38
N HIS A 71 -2.64 -6.23 8.41
CA HIS A 71 -1.31 -5.71 8.66
C HIS A 71 -1.29 -4.27 9.19
N GLY A 72 -2.42 -3.54 9.14
CA GLY A 72 -2.55 -2.19 9.71
C GLY A 72 -1.43 -1.25 9.25
N THR A 73 -0.76 -0.58 10.18
CA THR A 73 0.40 0.29 9.92
C THR A 73 1.60 -0.44 9.28
N GLY A 74 1.71 -1.77 9.43
CA GLY A 74 2.72 -2.59 8.74
C GLY A 74 2.62 -2.55 7.21
N LEU A 75 1.49 -2.08 6.66
CA LEU A 75 1.31 -1.83 5.23
C LEU A 75 2.22 -0.71 4.70
N PHE A 76 2.67 0.23 5.54
CA PHE A 76 3.65 1.25 5.12
C PHE A 76 5.04 0.66 4.89
N ALA A 77 5.47 -0.26 5.78
CA ALA A 77 6.73 -0.98 5.61
C ALA A 77 6.70 -1.82 4.32
N LEU A 78 5.57 -2.47 4.04
CA LEU A 78 5.35 -3.16 2.77
C LEU A 78 5.41 -2.21 1.59
N LEU A 79 4.70 -1.07 1.62
CA LEU A 79 4.71 -0.11 0.52
C LEU A 79 6.13 0.41 0.23
N ALA A 80 6.89 0.79 1.26
CA ALA A 80 8.28 1.23 1.13
C ALA A 80 9.17 0.12 0.55
N PHE A 81 8.92 -1.14 0.94
CA PHE A 81 9.62 -2.29 0.38
C PHE A 81 9.30 -2.48 -1.12
N LEU A 82 8.02 -2.41 -1.49
CA LEU A 82 7.58 -2.54 -2.88
C LEU A 82 8.17 -1.44 -3.75
N ASP A 83 8.14 -0.19 -3.30
CA ASP A 83 8.70 0.94 -4.06
C ASP A 83 10.19 0.73 -4.38
N LYS A 84 10.96 0.24 -3.41
CA LYS A 84 12.40 -0.01 -3.57
C LYS A 84 12.71 -1.22 -4.45
N TRP A 85 11.94 -2.31 -4.31
CA TRP A 85 12.34 -3.64 -4.82
C TRP A 85 11.42 -4.22 -5.89
N ALA A 86 10.16 -3.84 -5.90
CA ALA A 86 9.12 -4.38 -6.77
C ALA A 86 8.11 -3.29 -7.19
N PRO A 87 8.54 -2.21 -7.88
CA PRO A 87 7.70 -1.04 -8.13
C PRO A 87 6.44 -1.35 -8.96
N LEU A 88 6.47 -2.39 -9.80
CA LEU A 88 5.28 -2.87 -10.53
C LEU A 88 4.18 -3.40 -9.61
N LEU A 89 4.54 -3.90 -8.43
CA LEU A 89 3.56 -4.34 -7.42
C LEU A 89 2.96 -3.19 -6.63
N VAL A 90 3.51 -1.96 -6.69
CA VAL A 90 2.88 -0.79 -6.05
C VAL A 90 1.49 -0.55 -6.65
N ASP A 91 1.34 -0.68 -7.97
CA ASP A 91 0.04 -0.55 -8.63
C ASP A 91 -0.95 -1.64 -8.21
N VAL A 92 -0.47 -2.88 -8.07
CA VAL A 92 -1.28 -4.01 -7.60
C VAL A 92 -1.71 -3.78 -6.15
N PHE A 93 -0.77 -3.43 -5.28
CA PHE A 93 -1.01 -3.07 -3.89
C PHE A 93 -2.06 -1.96 -3.76
N SER A 94 -1.91 -0.86 -4.49
CA SER A 94 -2.84 0.27 -4.42
C SER A 94 -4.27 -0.11 -4.85
N ARG A 95 -4.42 -0.95 -5.87
CA ARG A 95 -5.74 -1.47 -6.27
C ARG A 95 -6.35 -2.39 -5.22
N LEU A 96 -5.55 -3.20 -4.55
CA LEU A 96 -6.01 -4.08 -3.47
C LEU A 96 -6.45 -3.28 -2.24
N VAL A 97 -5.73 -2.21 -1.89
CA VAL A 97 -6.12 -1.24 -0.86
C VAL A 97 -7.50 -0.65 -1.18
N LEU A 98 -7.71 -0.14 -2.40
CA LEU A 98 -9.02 0.38 -2.82
C LEU A 98 -10.11 -0.71 -2.79
N HIS A 99 -9.80 -1.91 -3.29
CA HIS A 99 -10.76 -3.02 -3.32
C HIS A 99 -11.19 -3.47 -1.92
N ALA A 100 -10.30 -3.40 -0.92
CA ALA A 100 -10.64 -3.66 0.48
C ALA A 100 -11.63 -2.62 1.02
N ILE A 101 -11.45 -1.33 0.70
CA ILE A 101 -12.42 -0.27 1.03
C ILE A 101 -13.76 -0.54 0.34
N TRP A 102 -13.77 -0.87 -0.96
CA TRP A 102 -15.00 -1.19 -1.69
C TRP A 102 -15.76 -2.37 -1.07
N ARG A 103 -15.04 -3.38 -0.57
CA ARG A 103 -15.61 -4.53 0.13
C ARG A 103 -16.05 -4.26 1.56
N ARG A 104 -15.82 -3.05 2.08
CA ARG A 104 -16.06 -2.68 3.49
C ARG A 104 -15.31 -3.59 4.46
N ASP A 105 -14.08 -3.94 4.11
CA ASP A 105 -13.20 -4.67 5.00
C ASP A 105 -12.83 -3.78 6.20
N HIS A 106 -13.37 -4.10 7.37
CA HIS A 106 -13.17 -3.31 8.59
C HIS A 106 -11.72 -3.31 9.08
N ALA A 107 -10.86 -4.23 8.60
CA ALA A 107 -9.44 -4.22 8.92
C ALA A 107 -8.69 -3.03 8.29
N LEU A 108 -9.22 -2.48 7.19
CA LEU A 108 -8.60 -1.35 6.48
C LEU A 108 -9.50 -0.11 6.58
N GLN A 109 -9.21 0.74 7.55
CA GLN A 109 -9.95 2.00 7.72
C GLN A 109 -9.70 2.96 6.53
N PRO A 110 -10.68 3.79 6.13
CA PRO A 110 -10.54 4.74 5.04
C PRO A 110 -9.35 5.69 5.18
N GLN A 111 -9.04 6.14 6.40
CA GLN A 111 -7.92 7.04 6.70
C GLN A 111 -6.57 6.35 6.40
N LEU A 112 -6.42 5.08 6.79
CA LEU A 112 -5.24 4.29 6.47
C LEU A 112 -5.12 4.05 4.95
N ALA A 113 -6.23 3.77 4.27
CA ALA A 113 -6.22 3.63 2.81
C ALA A 113 -5.79 4.93 2.11
N ILE A 114 -6.31 6.08 2.53
CA ILE A 114 -5.88 7.39 2.02
C ILE A 114 -4.39 7.58 2.26
N ALA A 115 -3.90 7.32 3.46
CA ALA A 115 -2.50 7.51 3.79
C ALA A 115 -1.58 6.62 2.94
N LEU A 116 -1.92 5.34 2.77
CA LEU A 116 -1.17 4.42 1.90
C LEU A 116 -1.18 4.87 0.43
N LEU A 117 -2.34 5.25 -0.11
CA LEU A 117 -2.49 5.66 -1.51
C LEU A 117 -1.83 7.01 -1.78
N ALA A 118 -1.90 7.94 -0.83
CA ALA A 118 -1.23 9.24 -0.87
C ALA A 118 0.30 9.07 -0.85
N THR A 119 0.82 8.21 0.03
CA THR A 119 2.25 7.86 0.08
C THR A 119 2.71 7.18 -1.20
N ALA A 120 1.86 6.35 -1.82
CA ALA A 120 2.11 5.76 -3.14
C ALA A 120 1.92 6.74 -4.33
N GLY A 121 1.54 8.00 -4.07
CA GLY A 121 1.32 9.03 -5.10
C GLY A 121 0.10 8.78 -5.99
N LYS A 122 -0.88 7.99 -5.54
CA LYS A 122 -2.07 7.59 -6.32
C LYS A 122 -3.24 8.53 -6.08
N THR A 123 -3.15 9.76 -6.60
CA THR A 123 -4.19 10.79 -6.43
C THR A 123 -5.59 10.32 -6.83
N GLU A 124 -5.72 9.67 -7.99
CA GLU A 124 -7.03 9.16 -8.45
C GLU A 124 -7.63 8.12 -7.51
N LEU A 125 -6.80 7.25 -6.91
CA LEU A 125 -7.29 6.25 -5.96
C LEU A 125 -7.64 6.87 -4.61
N VAL A 126 -6.93 7.92 -4.17
CA VAL A 126 -7.33 8.71 -3.00
C VAL A 126 -8.72 9.33 -3.24
N ARG A 127 -8.92 9.91 -4.43
CA ARG A 127 -10.21 10.46 -4.86
C ARG A 127 -11.32 9.40 -4.84
N GLU A 128 -11.03 8.17 -5.30
CA GLU A 128 -11.99 7.06 -5.25
C GLU A 128 -12.32 6.64 -3.80
N VAL A 129 -11.34 6.60 -2.89
CA VAL A 129 -11.63 6.29 -1.48
C VAL A 129 -12.56 7.34 -0.86
N LEU A 130 -12.34 8.62 -1.13
CA LEU A 130 -13.19 9.73 -0.65
C LEU A 130 -14.65 9.63 -1.15
N PHE A 131 -14.86 9.02 -2.32
CA PHE A 131 -16.18 8.77 -2.87
C PHE A 131 -16.85 7.52 -2.26
N LEU A 132 -16.06 6.47 -2.02
CA LEU A 132 -16.56 5.17 -1.58
C LEU A 132 -16.88 5.08 -0.09
N ALA A 133 -16.20 5.87 0.74
CA ALA A 133 -16.35 5.81 2.18
C ALA A 133 -16.50 7.21 2.77
N SER A 134 -17.55 7.38 3.59
CA SER A 134 -17.63 8.54 4.47
C SER A 134 -16.45 8.49 5.42
N LEU A 135 -15.61 9.53 5.39
CA LEU A 135 -14.63 9.71 6.45
C LEU A 135 -15.39 9.91 7.76
N GLU A 136 -15.08 9.08 8.76
CA GLU A 136 -15.53 9.35 10.12
C GLU A 136 -14.93 10.70 10.52
N LEU A 137 -15.82 11.68 10.76
CA LEU A 137 -15.45 13.01 11.24
C LEU A 137 -14.74 12.83 12.58
N GLY A 138 -13.43 13.05 12.55
CA GLY A 138 -12.53 12.85 13.68
C GLY A 138 -11.12 12.51 13.21
N ILE A 139 -10.70 13.15 12.11
CA ILE A 139 -9.41 12.93 11.48
C ILE A 139 -8.32 13.21 12.51
N GLY A 140 -7.71 12.15 13.05
CA GLY A 140 -6.66 12.21 14.05
C GLY A 140 -7.10 12.55 15.48
N GLU A 141 -8.33 12.25 15.89
CA GLU A 141 -8.78 12.64 17.24
C GLU A 141 -8.09 11.89 18.40
N ALA A 142 -7.54 10.68 18.19
CA ALA A 142 -6.64 10.02 19.16
C ALA A 142 -5.94 8.76 18.59
N GLY A 143 -4.78 8.42 19.17
CA GLY A 143 -4.14 7.11 19.02
C GLY A 143 -3.54 6.84 17.62
N GLU A 144 -3.56 5.58 17.19
CA GLU A 144 -2.98 5.12 15.92
C GLU A 144 -3.57 5.85 14.70
N ALA A 145 -4.83 6.30 14.76
CA ALA A 145 -5.46 7.06 13.68
C ALA A 145 -4.82 8.45 13.47
N LEU A 146 -4.35 9.10 14.54
CA LEU A 146 -3.62 10.37 14.45
C LEU A 146 -2.23 10.15 13.87
N GLU A 147 -1.50 9.15 14.34
CA GLU A 147 -0.16 8.82 13.82
C GLU A 147 -0.20 8.48 12.32
N VAL A 148 -1.21 7.71 11.90
CA VAL A 148 -1.46 7.40 10.48
C VAL A 148 -1.78 8.68 9.71
N TRP A 149 -2.64 9.55 10.24
CA TRP A 149 -2.99 10.79 9.55
C TRP A 149 -1.81 11.75 9.41
N GLU A 150 -0.97 11.86 10.43
CA GLU A 150 0.26 12.67 10.41
C GLU A 150 1.30 12.14 9.42
N SER A 151 1.26 10.84 9.09
CA SER A 151 2.13 10.24 8.08
C SER A 151 1.72 10.58 6.63
N VAL A 152 0.49 11.09 6.42
CA VAL A 152 -0.01 11.46 5.09
C VAL A 152 0.81 12.62 4.53
N PRO A 153 1.31 12.55 3.28
CA PRO A 153 2.04 13.66 2.70
C PRO A 153 1.23 14.95 2.69
N ASP A 154 1.85 16.06 3.11
CA ASP A 154 1.22 17.36 3.36
C ASP A 154 0.23 17.82 2.32
N LYS A 155 0.55 17.64 1.02
CA LYS A 155 -0.32 18.05 -0.08
C LYS A 155 -1.67 17.31 -0.06
N TYR A 156 -1.67 16.02 0.26
CA TYR A 156 -2.89 15.21 0.32
C TYR A 156 -3.65 15.49 1.61
N ARG A 157 -2.94 15.60 2.73
CA ARG A 157 -3.52 15.95 4.02
C ARG A 157 -4.31 17.25 3.94
N LYS A 158 -3.66 18.33 3.47
CA LYS A 158 -4.31 19.65 3.29
C LYS A 158 -5.48 19.59 2.30
N ALA A 159 -5.34 18.85 1.21
CA ALA A 159 -6.42 18.70 0.24
C ALA A 159 -7.66 18.03 0.85
N VAL A 160 -7.47 16.98 1.65
CA VAL A 160 -8.57 16.26 2.29
C VAL A 160 -9.19 17.09 3.42
N GLU A 161 -8.38 17.78 4.23
CA GLU A 161 -8.86 18.67 5.30
C GLU A 161 -9.71 19.81 4.72
N GLN A 162 -9.20 20.53 3.72
CA GLN A 162 -9.94 21.62 3.07
C GLN A 162 -11.19 21.12 2.34
N ALA A 163 -11.11 19.96 1.69
CA ALA A 163 -12.27 19.34 1.05
C ALA A 163 -13.34 19.02 2.10
N SER A 164 -12.94 18.43 3.24
CA SER A 164 -13.84 18.08 4.34
C SER A 164 -14.51 19.31 4.97
N GLU A 165 -13.76 20.39 5.17
CA GLU A 165 -14.28 21.68 5.64
C GLU A 165 -15.31 22.26 4.66
N SER A 166 -15.03 22.21 3.35
CA SER A 166 -15.92 22.78 2.33
C SER A 166 -17.26 22.07 2.16
N VAL A 167 -17.38 20.85 2.68
CA VAL A 167 -18.60 20.02 2.63
C VAL A 167 -19.17 19.74 4.02
N ALA A 168 -18.72 20.45 5.05
CA ALA A 168 -19.10 20.21 6.44
C ALA A 168 -20.62 20.31 6.68
N ASP A 169 -21.30 21.20 5.94
CA ASP A 169 -22.74 21.42 6.02
C ASP A 169 -23.58 20.42 5.17
N LEU A 170 -22.92 19.49 4.47
CA LEU A 170 -23.58 18.47 3.65
C LEU A 170 -23.66 17.15 4.40
N GLU A 171 -24.74 16.40 4.17
CA GLU A 171 -24.96 15.08 4.77
C GLU A 171 -25.23 14.01 3.71
N GLY A 172 -24.98 12.74 4.08
CA GLY A 172 -25.27 11.58 3.24
C GLY A 172 -24.61 11.64 1.87
N ASP A 173 -25.39 11.29 0.84
CA ASP A 173 -24.91 11.18 -0.54
C ASP A 173 -24.42 12.53 -1.10
N ALA A 174 -25.03 13.64 -0.71
CA ALA A 174 -24.61 14.97 -1.15
C ALA A 174 -23.17 15.29 -0.70
N ARG A 175 -22.78 14.83 0.49
CA ARG A 175 -21.41 14.96 0.98
C ARG A 175 -20.45 14.06 0.22
N LEU A 176 -20.82 12.81 -0.04
CA LEU A 176 -20.00 11.84 -0.78
C LEU A 176 -19.73 12.28 -2.22
N GLU A 177 -20.70 12.94 -2.88
CA GLU A 177 -20.53 13.47 -4.23
C GLU A 177 -19.68 14.76 -4.26
N ALA A 178 -19.84 15.63 -3.26
CA ALA A 178 -19.15 16.91 -3.19
C ALA A 178 -17.69 16.80 -2.75
N LEU A 179 -17.36 15.84 -1.88
CA LEU A 179 -16.03 15.69 -1.28
C LEU A 179 -14.91 15.45 -2.32
N PRO A 180 -15.06 14.52 -3.29
CA PRO A 180 -14.07 14.34 -4.37
C PRO A 180 -13.93 15.60 -5.24
N CYS A 181 -15.04 16.29 -5.51
CA CYS A 181 -15.00 17.53 -6.30
C CYS A 181 -14.24 18.64 -5.58
N ALA A 182 -14.40 18.75 -4.26
CA ALA A 182 -13.67 19.71 -3.45
C ALA A 182 -12.17 19.36 -3.35
N PHE A 183 -11.85 18.07 -3.20
CA PHE A 183 -10.48 17.57 -3.24
C PHE A 183 -9.79 17.90 -4.57
N ASP A 184 -10.46 17.68 -5.70
CA ASP A 184 -9.92 17.97 -7.04
C ASP A 184 -9.60 19.45 -7.25
N LYS A 185 -10.31 20.38 -6.59
CA LYS A 185 -10.03 21.81 -6.69
C LYS A 185 -8.65 22.17 -6.13
N PHE A 186 -8.16 21.44 -5.14
CA PHE A 186 -6.85 21.67 -4.54
C PHE A 186 -5.69 21.39 -5.51
N PHE A 187 -5.82 20.38 -6.36
CA PHE A 187 -4.77 19.98 -7.31
C PHE A 187 -4.87 20.67 -8.67
N LYS A 188 -5.93 21.45 -8.91
CA LYS A 188 -6.15 22.25 -10.13
C LYS A 188 -5.73 23.72 -9.96
N ALA A 189 -5.42 24.15 -8.74
CA ALA A 189 -4.92 25.48 -8.39
C ALA A 189 -3.38 25.53 -8.50
#